data_AF-A0A1A9VX64-F1
#
_entry.id   AF-A0A1A9VX64-F1
#
_cell.length_a   1.000
_cell.length_b   1.000
_cell.length_c   1.000
_cell.angle_alpha   90.00
_cell.angle_beta   90.00
_cell.angle_gamma   90.00
#
_symmetry.space_group_name_H-M   'P 1'
#
loop_
_entity.id
_entity.type
_entity.pdbx_description
1 polymer ?
#
loop_
_entity_poly.entity_id
_entity_poly.type
_entity_poly.pdbx_seq_one_letter_code
_entity_poly.pdbx_strand_id
1 'polypeptide(L)'
;NKVKSLTFVAPGGGCIFSALCINQSNEKFYEEVVTQATRLLPPEFSHKAAVWASGFDKHAKAVEDLSQPRCARVRLVADEAIINRYGFNSEGHRVVYECLKAVRESGQFSGILGVNLSRNKDSTSAVKVQIRQVRDLQGKNDLQELLEAVIQARNQLSHLTKQDIKDIVAVVNKKSCKIDGLIISNTTVSRQDLKDSQLALENGGLSGAPLRSKSTHLVAQIYYQTGGKIPIIGVSPRM
;
A
#
# COMPACT_ATOMS: atom_id res chain seq x y z
N ASN A 1 50.75 -4.61 -13.02
CA ASN A 1 50.24 -3.33 -12.48
C ASN A 1 48.93 -2.84 -13.12
N LYS A 2 48.72 -2.89 -14.45
CA LYS A 2 47.46 -2.44 -15.09
C LYS A 2 46.19 -3.21 -14.68
N VAL A 3 46.29 -4.52 -14.44
CA VAL A 3 45.15 -5.35 -13.99
C VAL A 3 44.73 -5.01 -12.56
N LYS A 4 45.70 -4.74 -11.66
CA LYS A 4 45.44 -4.34 -10.27
C LYS A 4 44.82 -2.94 -10.16
N SER A 5 45.19 -2.01 -11.04
CA SER A 5 44.55 -0.69 -11.10
C SER A 5 43.13 -0.77 -11.68
N LEU A 6 42.88 -1.64 -12.67
CA LEU A 6 41.54 -1.83 -13.24
C LEU A 6 40.58 -2.43 -12.20
N THR A 7 41.01 -3.41 -11.41
CA THR A 7 40.20 -4.02 -10.34
C THR A 7 39.93 -3.09 -9.16
N PHE A 8 40.67 -1.98 -9.00
CA PHE A 8 40.44 -1.03 -7.91
C PHE A 8 39.68 0.23 -8.37
N VAL A 9 39.98 0.72 -9.58
CA VAL A 9 39.37 1.94 -10.14
C VAL A 9 37.96 1.68 -10.67
N ALA A 10 37.70 0.53 -11.30
CA ALA A 10 36.38 0.23 -11.85
C ALA A 10 35.29 0.09 -10.76
N PRO A 11 35.51 -0.60 -9.63
CA PRO A 11 34.54 -0.62 -8.53
C PRO A 11 34.37 0.76 -7.87
N GLY A 12 35.46 1.50 -7.67
CA GLY A 12 35.42 2.83 -7.06
C GLY A 12 34.60 3.83 -7.89
N GLY A 13 34.83 3.86 -9.21
CA GLY A 13 34.04 4.66 -10.14
C GLY A 13 32.56 4.27 -10.16
N GLY A 14 32.27 2.96 -10.14
CA GLY A 14 30.90 2.44 -10.04
C GLY A 14 30.18 2.84 -8.74
N CYS A 15 30.86 2.79 -7.60
CA CYS A 15 30.33 3.23 -6.32
C CYS A 15 30.02 4.73 -6.31
N ILE A 16 30.94 5.55 -6.80
CA ILE A 16 30.75 7.01 -6.87
C ILE A 16 29.60 7.35 -7.82
N PHE A 17 29.57 6.73 -9.00
CA PHE A 17 28.47 6.92 -9.97
C PHE A 17 27.12 6.52 -9.36
N SER A 18 27.05 5.36 -8.70
CA SER A 18 25.82 4.91 -8.04
C SER A 18 25.39 5.86 -6.92
N ALA A 19 26.33 6.34 -6.10
CA ALA A 19 26.05 7.31 -5.04
C ALA A 19 25.53 8.64 -5.60
N LEU A 20 26.11 9.13 -6.70
CA LEU A 20 25.64 10.33 -7.40
C LEU A 20 24.23 10.13 -7.96
N CYS A 21 23.97 9.01 -8.63
CA CYS A 21 22.65 8.69 -9.17
C CYS A 21 21.57 8.60 -8.08
N ILE A 22 21.89 7.98 -6.95
CA ILE A 22 20.99 7.91 -5.78
C ILE A 22 20.75 9.32 -5.21
N ASN A 23 21.80 10.10 -4.99
CA ASN A 23 21.68 11.46 -4.45
C ASN A 23 20.88 12.39 -5.37
N GLN A 24 20.97 12.19 -6.69
CA GLN A 24 20.22 12.95 -7.69
C GLN A 24 18.82 12.39 -7.97
N SER A 25 18.40 11.31 -7.30
CA SER A 25 17.14 10.61 -7.59
C SER A 25 16.99 10.27 -9.09
N ASN A 26 18.06 9.82 -9.73
CA ASN A 26 18.09 9.58 -11.17
C ASN A 26 17.16 8.41 -11.56
N GLU A 27 16.02 8.72 -12.16
CA GLU A 27 14.95 7.74 -12.48
C GLU A 27 15.46 6.56 -13.31
N LYS A 28 16.27 6.82 -14.36
CA LYS A 28 16.83 5.77 -15.22
C LYS A 28 17.73 4.81 -14.45
N PHE A 29 18.55 5.31 -13.54
CA PHE A 29 19.38 4.44 -12.69
C PHE A 29 18.51 3.53 -11.80
N TYR A 30 17.40 4.05 -11.27
CA TYR A 30 16.48 3.24 -10.49
C TYR A 30 15.75 2.18 -11.32
N GLU A 31 15.35 2.49 -12.55
CA GLU A 31 14.65 1.56 -13.44
C GLU A 31 15.57 0.49 -14.03
N GLU A 32 16.73 0.89 -14.53
CA GLU A 32 17.64 0.02 -15.28
C GLU A 32 18.59 -0.76 -14.37
N VAL A 33 18.95 -0.23 -13.20
CA VAL A 33 19.92 -0.87 -12.29
C VAL A 33 19.24 -1.37 -11.02
N VAL A 34 18.67 -0.47 -10.21
CA VAL A 34 18.18 -0.83 -8.87
C VAL A 34 16.98 -1.78 -8.97
N THR A 35 16.04 -1.50 -9.86
CA THR A 35 14.83 -2.30 -10.02
C THR A 35 15.16 -3.68 -10.62
N GLN A 36 16.10 -3.76 -11.57
CA GLN A 36 16.54 -5.05 -12.10
C GLN A 36 17.25 -5.88 -11.03
N ALA A 37 18.14 -5.27 -10.23
CA ALA A 37 18.82 -5.96 -9.13
C ALA A 37 17.84 -6.46 -8.06
N THR A 38 16.87 -5.64 -7.66
CA THR A 38 15.88 -6.03 -6.64
C THR A 38 14.90 -7.10 -7.12
N ARG A 39 14.69 -7.26 -8.44
CA ARG A 39 13.90 -8.36 -9.00
C ARG A 39 14.57 -9.73 -8.80
N LEU A 40 15.90 -9.79 -8.71
CA LEU A 40 16.64 -11.02 -8.46
C LEU A 40 16.54 -11.50 -7.00
N LEU A 41 16.19 -10.60 -6.08
CA LEU A 41 16.04 -10.89 -4.67
C LEU A 41 14.60 -11.29 -4.35
N PRO A 42 14.36 -12.10 -3.30
CA PRO A 42 13.01 -12.38 -2.83
C PRO A 42 12.21 -11.08 -2.58
N PRO A 43 10.91 -11.03 -2.92
CA PRO A 43 10.11 -9.80 -2.82
C PRO A 43 10.07 -9.19 -1.42
N GLU A 44 9.96 -10.03 -0.39
CA GLU A 44 9.94 -9.59 1.01
C GLU A 44 11.28 -9.00 1.44
N PHE A 45 12.38 -9.66 1.09
CA PHE A 45 13.72 -9.18 1.41
C PHE A 45 13.99 -7.82 0.74
N SER A 46 13.64 -7.70 -0.53
CA SER A 46 13.79 -6.44 -1.28
C SER A 46 13.01 -5.30 -0.63
N HIS A 47 11.79 -5.58 -0.16
CA HIS A 47 10.96 -4.59 0.52
C HIS A 47 11.56 -4.15 1.86
N LYS A 48 11.96 -5.11 2.70
CA LYS A 48 12.62 -4.82 3.99
C LYS A 48 13.90 -4.02 3.79
N ALA A 49 14.72 -4.39 2.80
CA ALA A 49 15.94 -3.65 2.45
C ALA A 49 15.64 -2.20 2.03
N ALA A 50 14.57 -1.98 1.25
CA ALA A 50 14.16 -0.63 0.85
C ALA A 50 13.66 0.20 2.04
N VAL A 51 12.87 -0.40 2.95
CA VAL A 51 12.41 0.27 4.19
C VAL A 51 13.61 0.64 5.07
N TRP A 52 14.55 -0.28 5.25
CA TRP A 52 15.78 -0.02 5.99
C TRP A 52 16.59 1.13 5.36
N ALA A 53 16.81 1.10 4.05
CA ALA A 53 17.56 2.12 3.32
C ALA A 53 16.90 3.51 3.39
N SER A 54 15.57 3.57 3.48
CA SER A 54 14.83 4.83 3.64
C SER A 54 14.94 5.44 5.05
N GLY A 55 15.55 4.74 6.01
CA GLY A 55 15.77 5.24 7.36
C GLY A 55 14.55 5.20 8.27
N PHE A 56 13.40 4.66 7.82
CA PHE A 56 12.20 4.47 8.64
C PHE A 56 12.33 3.32 9.66
N ASP A 57 13.33 2.45 9.49
CA ASP A 57 13.55 1.27 10.34
C ASP A 57 14.32 1.57 11.65
N LYS A 58 14.64 2.83 11.94
CA LYS A 58 15.40 3.19 13.17
C LYS A 58 14.61 2.92 14.47
N HIS A 59 13.30 2.70 14.38
CA HIS A 59 12.40 2.50 15.52
C HIS A 59 11.48 1.28 15.42
N ALA A 60 11.46 0.57 14.29
CA ALA A 60 10.65 -0.63 14.13
C ALA A 60 11.39 -1.82 14.74
N LYS A 61 10.81 -2.45 15.76
CA LYS A 61 11.31 -3.75 16.23
C LYS A 61 10.53 -4.77 15.43
N ALA A 62 11.10 -5.31 14.37
CA ALA A 62 10.46 -6.34 13.55
C ALA A 62 9.83 -7.44 14.45
N VAL A 63 8.53 -7.33 14.72
CA VAL A 63 7.75 -8.41 15.32
C VAL A 63 7.47 -9.35 14.17
N GLU A 64 8.31 -10.36 14.04
CA GLU A 64 8.11 -11.39 13.04
C GLU A 64 6.89 -12.20 13.44
N ASP A 65 5.75 -11.90 12.82
CA ASP A 65 4.53 -12.71 12.93
C ASP A 65 4.76 -14.03 12.18
N LEU A 66 5.28 -15.02 12.91
CA LEU A 66 5.58 -16.37 12.42
C LEU A 66 4.34 -17.11 11.87
N SER A 67 3.13 -16.57 12.07
CA SER A 67 1.90 -17.14 11.51
C SER A 67 1.66 -16.78 10.04
N GLN A 68 2.42 -15.81 9.49
CA GLN A 68 2.27 -15.39 8.09
C GLN A 68 3.16 -16.19 7.16
N PRO A 69 2.63 -16.65 6.00
CA PRO A 69 3.42 -17.44 5.07
C PRO A 69 4.58 -16.60 4.53
N ARG A 70 5.80 -17.17 4.56
CA ARG A 70 7.05 -16.52 4.10
C ARG A 70 6.99 -15.98 2.67
N CYS A 71 6.05 -16.44 1.85
CA CYS A 71 5.79 -15.97 0.48
C CYS A 71 4.48 -15.19 0.34
N ALA A 72 4.12 -14.30 1.28
CA ALA A 72 2.89 -13.50 1.18
C ALA A 72 2.84 -12.50 0.00
N ARG A 73 3.94 -12.37 -0.76
CA ARG A 73 4.06 -11.49 -1.93
C ARG A 73 4.75 -12.21 -3.09
N VAL A 74 4.16 -12.10 -4.26
CA VAL A 74 4.65 -12.67 -5.52
C VAL A 74 4.72 -11.56 -6.57
N ARG A 75 5.78 -11.54 -7.37
CA ARG A 75 5.96 -10.58 -8.47
C ARG A 75 5.69 -11.27 -9.81
N LEU A 76 4.85 -10.64 -10.63
CA LEU A 76 4.61 -11.02 -12.02
C LEU A 76 5.37 -10.01 -12.89
N VAL A 77 6.64 -10.32 -13.17
CA VAL A 77 7.57 -9.35 -13.80
C VAL A 77 7.11 -8.99 -15.21
N ALA A 78 6.62 -9.96 -15.99
CA ALA A 78 6.12 -9.74 -17.36
C ALA A 78 4.85 -8.87 -17.43
N ASP A 79 4.11 -8.81 -16.32
CA ASP A 79 2.86 -8.07 -16.15
C ASP A 79 3.06 -6.76 -15.39
N GLU A 80 4.28 -6.45 -14.93
CA GLU A 80 4.56 -5.31 -14.05
C GLU A 80 3.61 -5.25 -12.85
N ALA A 81 3.39 -6.43 -12.26
CA ALA A 81 2.36 -6.63 -11.27
C ALA A 81 2.85 -7.38 -10.04
N ILE A 82 2.08 -7.26 -8.95
CA ILE A 82 2.34 -7.93 -7.68
C ILE A 82 1.03 -8.52 -7.19
N ILE A 83 1.07 -9.79 -6.76
CA ILE A 83 0.01 -10.40 -5.97
C ILE A 83 0.46 -10.42 -4.52
N ASN A 84 -0.37 -9.92 -3.62
CA ASN A 84 -0.10 -9.94 -2.18
C ASN A 84 -1.29 -10.46 -1.39
N ARG A 85 -0.99 -11.21 -0.33
CA ARG A 85 -1.97 -11.80 0.59
C ARG A 85 -1.68 -11.42 2.04
N TYR A 86 -1.10 -10.25 2.26
CA TYR A 86 -0.87 -9.75 3.60
C TYR A 86 -2.20 -9.54 4.30
N GLY A 87 -2.32 -10.08 5.52
CA GLY A 87 -3.52 -9.99 6.35
C GLY A 87 -3.46 -8.80 7.32
N PHE A 88 -3.06 -7.62 6.84
CA PHE A 88 -2.81 -6.42 7.68
C PHE A 88 -1.74 -6.65 8.76
N ASN A 89 -0.53 -7.05 8.33
CA ASN A 89 0.63 -7.17 9.21
C ASN A 89 1.06 -5.79 9.75
N SER A 90 0.83 -5.54 11.03
CA SER A 90 1.18 -4.30 11.71
C SER A 90 1.72 -4.58 13.12
N GLU A 91 2.67 -3.76 13.57
CA GLU A 91 3.15 -3.76 14.97
C GLU A 91 2.10 -3.22 15.96
N GLY A 92 0.96 -2.75 15.45
CA GLY A 92 -0.17 -2.29 16.22
C GLY A 92 -0.16 -0.78 16.50
N HIS A 93 -1.33 -0.28 16.89
CA HIS A 93 -1.62 1.16 17.00
C HIS A 93 -0.64 1.93 17.90
N ARG A 94 -0.20 1.34 19.02
CA ARG A 94 0.71 2.01 19.97
C ARG A 94 2.09 2.26 19.36
N VAL A 95 2.65 1.26 18.70
CA VAL A 95 3.96 1.39 18.05
C VAL A 95 3.89 2.42 16.93
N VAL A 96 2.87 2.34 16.08
CA VAL A 96 2.65 3.32 15.01
C VAL A 96 2.48 4.73 15.57
N TYR A 97 1.71 4.91 16.66
CA TYR A 97 1.52 6.21 17.30
C TYR A 97 2.83 6.84 17.79
N GLU A 98 3.69 6.09 18.47
CA GLU A 98 4.98 6.60 18.93
C GLU A 98 5.89 6.98 17.75
N CYS A 99 5.89 6.20 16.67
CA CYS A 99 6.62 6.55 15.44
C CYS A 99 6.10 7.87 14.83
N LEU A 100 4.78 8.04 14.73
CA LEU A 100 4.17 9.28 14.21
C LEU A 100 4.48 10.48 15.10
N LYS A 101 4.46 10.30 16.41
CA LYS A 101 4.82 11.33 17.38
C LYS A 101 6.28 11.75 17.20
N ALA A 102 7.21 10.81 17.08
CA ALA A 102 8.62 11.11 16.84
C ALA A 102 8.84 11.86 15.51
N VAL A 103 8.15 11.47 14.43
CA VAL A 103 8.19 12.19 13.15
C VAL A 103 7.70 13.63 13.32
N ARG A 104 6.57 13.83 14.02
CA ARG A 104 6.03 15.16 14.29
C ARG A 104 6.97 16.03 15.12
N GLU A 105 7.56 15.46 16.17
CA GLU A 105 8.48 16.17 17.08
C GLU A 105 9.82 16.50 16.42
N SER A 106 10.26 15.69 15.44
CA SER A 106 11.49 15.96 14.70
C SER A 106 11.45 17.28 13.91
N GLY A 107 10.27 17.74 13.50
CA GLY A 107 10.10 18.91 12.64
C GLY A 107 10.66 18.74 11.22
N GLN A 108 11.16 17.56 10.87
CA GLN A 108 11.86 17.30 9.59
C GLN A 108 10.91 16.94 8.44
N PHE A 109 9.66 16.60 8.74
CA PHE A 109 8.68 16.19 7.74
C PHE A 109 7.72 17.34 7.38
N SER A 110 7.73 17.76 6.12
CA SER A 110 6.94 18.89 5.59
C SER A 110 5.83 18.47 4.63
N GLY A 111 5.19 17.32 4.87
CA GLY A 111 4.13 16.75 4.03
C GLY A 111 2.83 16.43 4.76
N ILE A 112 1.86 15.89 4.02
CA ILE A 112 0.63 15.30 4.58
C ILE A 112 0.89 13.82 4.87
N LEU A 113 0.53 13.38 6.08
CA LEU A 113 0.63 11.98 6.50
C LEU A 113 -0.75 11.42 6.82
N GLY A 114 -1.19 10.45 6.01
CA GLY A 114 -2.44 9.72 6.24
C GLY A 114 -2.19 8.40 6.96
N VAL A 115 -3.10 8.01 7.87
CA VAL A 115 -3.04 6.73 8.58
C VAL A 115 -4.19 5.85 8.10
N ASN A 116 -3.86 4.70 7.51
CA ASN A 116 -4.87 3.69 7.15
C ASN A 116 -5.20 2.84 8.38
N LEU A 117 -6.47 2.78 8.76
CA LEU A 117 -6.95 2.01 9.90
C LEU A 117 -7.62 0.71 9.43
N SER A 118 -7.43 -0.36 10.19
CA SER A 118 -7.97 -1.69 9.89
C SER A 118 -8.24 -2.49 11.17
N ARG A 119 -8.94 -3.62 11.04
CA ARG A 119 -9.34 -4.49 12.14
C ARG A 119 -8.35 -5.65 12.35
N ASN A 120 -8.16 -6.07 13.60
CA ASN A 120 -7.44 -7.30 13.96
C ASN A 120 -8.24 -8.57 13.59
N LYS A 121 -7.58 -9.60 13.07
CA LYS A 121 -8.17 -10.85 12.57
C LYS A 121 -9.07 -11.57 13.59
N ASP A 122 -8.62 -11.68 14.84
CA ASP A 122 -9.26 -12.49 15.90
C ASP A 122 -10.22 -11.70 16.81
N SER A 123 -10.63 -10.51 16.38
CA SER A 123 -11.66 -9.78 17.14
C SER A 123 -13.01 -10.49 16.97
N THR A 124 -13.46 -11.14 18.06
CA THR A 124 -14.70 -11.95 18.15
C THR A 124 -15.99 -11.13 18.04
N SER A 125 -15.87 -9.81 18.15
CA SER A 125 -16.80 -8.85 17.56
C SER A 125 -16.04 -8.05 16.50
N ALA A 126 -16.69 -7.69 15.40
CA ALA A 126 -16.06 -6.98 14.29
C ALA A 126 -15.42 -5.63 14.70
N VAL A 127 -15.62 -5.13 15.93
CA VAL A 127 -14.89 -3.96 16.45
C VAL A 127 -14.50 -4.13 17.91
N LYS A 128 -13.24 -4.49 18.12
CA LYS A 128 -12.46 -3.97 19.25
C LYS A 128 -11.16 -3.38 18.72
N VAL A 129 -11.29 -2.33 17.89
CA VAL A 129 -10.16 -1.45 17.62
C VAL A 129 -9.97 -0.61 18.87
N GLN A 130 -8.88 -0.85 19.60
CA GLN A 130 -8.61 -0.15 20.85
C GLN A 130 -8.08 1.26 20.54
N ILE A 131 -8.96 2.15 20.07
CA ILE A 131 -8.68 3.58 19.94
C ILE A 131 -8.71 4.17 21.35
N ARG A 132 -7.63 4.01 22.10
CA ARG A 132 -7.38 4.80 23.30
C ARG A 132 -6.42 5.91 22.89
N GLN A 133 -6.91 7.16 22.95
CA GLN A 133 -6.18 8.43 22.83
C GLN A 133 -6.07 9.10 21.45
N VAL A 134 -7.21 9.28 20.77
CA VAL A 134 -7.42 10.53 20.01
C VAL A 134 -8.47 11.31 20.80
N ARG A 135 -8.10 12.51 21.25
CA ARG A 135 -8.92 13.39 22.10
C ARG A 135 -10.26 13.65 21.39
N ASP A 136 -11.34 13.63 22.17
CA ASP A 136 -12.73 13.88 21.77
C ASP A 136 -13.52 12.67 21.23
N LEU A 137 -14.07 11.94 22.21
CA LEU A 137 -15.13 10.93 22.14
C LEU A 137 -16.46 11.48 21.57
N GLN A 138 -16.45 12.10 20.39
CA GLN A 138 -17.69 12.36 19.66
C GLN A 138 -17.93 11.21 18.68
N GLY A 139 -18.70 10.20 19.12
CA GLY A 139 -19.26 9.17 18.25
C GLY A 139 -18.52 7.84 18.16
N LYS A 140 -17.89 7.35 19.25
CA LYS A 140 -17.20 6.05 19.26
C LYS A 140 -18.09 4.88 18.77
N ASN A 141 -19.38 4.90 19.09
CA ASN A 141 -20.31 3.84 18.70
C ASN A 141 -20.73 3.94 17.22
N ASP A 142 -20.93 5.15 16.71
CA ASP A 142 -21.37 5.37 15.31
C ASP A 142 -20.27 5.06 14.30
N LEU A 143 -19.02 5.43 14.62
CA LEU A 143 -17.85 5.07 13.81
C LEU A 143 -17.61 3.55 13.84
N GLN A 144 -17.87 2.93 14.98
CA GLN A 144 -17.78 1.48 15.14
C GLN A 144 -18.81 0.77 14.27
N GLU A 145 -20.10 1.14 14.34
CA GLU A 145 -21.16 0.53 13.53
C GLU A 145 -20.94 0.74 12.02
N LEU A 146 -20.48 1.93 11.62
CA LEU A 146 -20.12 2.22 10.23
C LEU A 146 -18.98 1.34 9.73
N LEU A 147 -17.93 1.15 10.54
CA LEU A 147 -16.81 0.28 10.19
C LEU A 147 -17.23 -1.20 10.15
N GLU A 148 -18.13 -1.64 11.03
CA GLU A 148 -18.70 -3.00 11.02
C GLU A 148 -19.45 -3.27 9.71
N ALA A 149 -20.36 -2.37 9.35
CA ALA A 149 -21.14 -2.49 8.12
C ALA A 149 -20.25 -2.47 6.86
N VAL A 150 -19.26 -1.57 6.80
CA VAL A 150 -18.34 -1.45 5.66
C VAL A 150 -17.45 -2.70 5.51
N ILE A 151 -16.94 -3.25 6.61
CA ILE A 151 -16.10 -4.46 6.57
C ILE A 151 -16.94 -5.69 6.20
N GLN A 152 -18.16 -5.80 6.72
CA GLN A 152 -19.07 -6.91 6.38
C GLN A 152 -19.46 -6.87 4.90
N ALA A 153 -19.82 -5.70 4.39
CA ALA A 153 -20.10 -5.50 2.97
C ALA A 153 -18.88 -5.81 2.09
N ARG A 154 -17.69 -5.34 2.48
CA ARG A 154 -16.43 -5.63 1.76
C ARG A 154 -16.17 -7.14 1.65
N ASN A 155 -16.35 -7.90 2.73
CA ASN A 155 -16.02 -9.32 2.75
C ASN A 155 -16.98 -10.18 1.91
N GLN A 156 -18.16 -9.68 1.60
CA GLN A 156 -19.15 -10.36 0.76
C GLN A 156 -19.02 -10.02 -0.74
N LEU A 157 -18.26 -8.98 -1.08
CA LEU A 157 -18.15 -8.47 -2.46
C LEU A 157 -16.80 -8.85 -3.09
N SER A 158 -16.82 -9.79 -4.02
CA SER A 158 -15.65 -10.12 -4.86
C SER A 158 -15.46 -9.11 -6.01
N HIS A 159 -16.55 -8.48 -6.47
CA HIS A 159 -16.57 -7.45 -7.51
C HIS A 159 -17.68 -6.43 -7.26
N LEU A 160 -17.37 -5.13 -7.41
CA LEU A 160 -18.39 -4.07 -7.33
C LEU A 160 -19.23 -4.05 -8.62
N THR A 161 -20.51 -4.30 -8.49
CA THR A 161 -21.49 -4.10 -9.55
C THR A 161 -21.85 -2.62 -9.72
N LYS A 162 -22.52 -2.27 -10.82
CA LYS A 162 -23.06 -0.92 -11.01
C LYS A 162 -24.05 -0.52 -9.91
N GLN A 163 -24.76 -1.50 -9.33
CA GLN A 163 -25.69 -1.24 -8.23
C GLN A 163 -24.93 -0.97 -6.94
N ASP A 164 -23.88 -1.75 -6.63
CA ASP A 164 -23.04 -1.52 -5.45
C ASP A 164 -22.41 -0.12 -5.47
N ILE A 165 -21.96 0.35 -6.65
CA ILE A 165 -21.43 1.70 -6.80
C ILE A 165 -22.51 2.74 -6.48
N LYS A 166 -23.73 2.57 -6.99
CA LYS A 166 -24.84 3.49 -6.69
C LYS A 166 -25.18 3.49 -5.20
N ASP A 167 -25.16 2.33 -4.56
CA ASP A 167 -25.48 2.19 -3.14
C ASP A 167 -24.40 2.86 -2.28
N ILE A 168 -23.12 2.67 -2.61
CA ILE A 168 -22.00 3.39 -2.00
C ILE A 168 -22.19 4.90 -2.17
N VAL A 169 -22.46 5.36 -3.39
CA VAL A 169 -22.68 6.78 -3.70
C VAL A 169 -23.88 7.34 -2.92
N ALA A 170 -24.95 6.58 -2.77
CA ALA A 170 -26.12 6.97 -2.00
C ALA A 170 -25.77 7.13 -0.51
N VAL A 171 -24.98 6.20 0.06
CA VAL A 171 -24.54 6.25 1.46
C VAL A 171 -23.63 7.45 1.71
N VAL A 172 -22.62 7.69 0.88
CA VAL A 172 -21.66 8.79 1.07
C VAL A 172 -22.27 10.18 0.86
N ASN A 173 -23.41 10.25 0.18
CA ASN A 173 -24.18 11.49 0.02
C ASN A 173 -25.19 11.75 1.16
N LYS A 174 -25.38 10.79 2.10
CA LYS A 174 -26.27 11.01 3.24
C LYS A 174 -25.70 12.10 4.14
N LYS A 175 -26.53 13.05 4.58
CA LYS A 175 -26.12 14.11 5.52
C LYS A 175 -25.55 13.58 6.84
N SER A 176 -25.96 12.38 7.25
CA SER A 176 -25.48 11.68 8.45
C SER A 176 -24.14 10.96 8.25
N CYS A 177 -23.72 10.72 7.01
CA CYS A 177 -22.47 10.08 6.66
C CYS A 177 -21.61 11.08 5.87
N LYS A 178 -21.01 12.04 6.58
CA LYS A 178 -20.09 12.99 5.96
C LYS A 178 -18.71 12.35 5.87
N ILE A 179 -18.27 12.07 4.66
CA ILE A 179 -16.88 11.72 4.36
C ILE A 179 -16.23 12.89 3.63
N ASP A 180 -14.95 13.13 3.90
CA ASP A 180 -14.19 14.22 3.29
C ASP A 180 -13.58 13.83 1.94
N GLY A 181 -13.56 12.54 1.62
CA GLY A 181 -13.06 12.04 0.35
C GLY A 181 -13.07 10.51 0.27
N LEU A 182 -12.77 10.01 -0.93
CA LEU A 182 -12.67 8.59 -1.24
C LEU A 182 -11.28 8.23 -1.75
N ILE A 183 -10.78 7.05 -1.38
CA ILE A 183 -9.55 6.48 -1.96
C ILE A 183 -9.95 5.33 -2.87
N ILE A 184 -9.66 5.44 -4.16
CA ILE A 184 -10.09 4.47 -5.19
C ILE A 184 -8.93 4.17 -6.13
N SER A 185 -8.47 2.92 -6.32
CA SER A 185 -9.01 1.66 -5.80
C SER A 185 -7.97 0.90 -4.98
N ASN A 186 -8.44 -0.10 -4.22
CA ASN A 186 -7.56 -1.14 -3.70
C ASN A 186 -7.22 -2.16 -4.81
N THR A 187 -6.46 -3.18 -4.45
CA THR A 187 -6.12 -4.37 -5.25
C THR A 187 -7.35 -5.11 -5.80
N THR A 188 -7.17 -5.92 -6.84
CA THR A 188 -8.24 -6.74 -7.43
C THR A 188 -7.96 -8.24 -7.32
N VAL A 189 -9.02 -9.05 -7.20
CA VAL A 189 -8.92 -10.51 -7.35
C VAL A 189 -8.99 -10.96 -8.81
N SER A 190 -9.31 -10.04 -9.73
CA SER A 190 -9.32 -10.35 -11.16
C SER A 190 -7.92 -10.75 -11.66
N ARG A 191 -7.88 -11.73 -12.56
CA ARG A 191 -6.66 -12.26 -13.20
C ARG A 191 -6.70 -12.16 -14.73
N GLN A 192 -7.66 -11.39 -15.25
CA GLN A 192 -7.79 -11.16 -16.69
C GLN A 192 -6.53 -10.47 -17.21
N ASP A 193 -6.12 -10.85 -18.43
CA ASP A 193 -5.04 -10.22 -19.19
C ASP A 193 -3.64 -10.39 -18.57
N LEU A 194 -3.47 -11.32 -17.63
CA LEU A 194 -2.14 -11.69 -17.13
C LEU A 194 -1.42 -12.61 -18.12
N LYS A 195 -0.16 -12.30 -18.39
CA LYS A 195 0.75 -13.09 -19.23
C LYS A 195 1.27 -14.30 -18.46
N ASP A 196 1.55 -14.16 -17.16
CA ASP A 196 2.04 -15.25 -16.33
C ASP A 196 0.87 -16.09 -15.77
N SER A 197 0.50 -17.13 -16.52
CA SER A 197 -0.62 -18.00 -16.16
C SER A 197 -0.36 -18.88 -14.93
N GLN A 198 0.90 -19.13 -14.57
CA GLN A 198 1.23 -19.95 -13.40
C GLN A 198 1.10 -19.14 -12.11
N LEU A 199 1.70 -17.94 -12.08
CA LEU A 199 1.61 -17.05 -10.92
C LEU A 199 0.24 -16.39 -10.78
N ALA A 200 -0.56 -16.34 -11.86
CA ALA A 200 -1.95 -15.91 -11.79
C ALA A 200 -2.82 -16.76 -10.83
N LEU A 201 -2.42 -18.01 -10.57
CA LEU A 201 -3.10 -18.92 -9.63
C LEU A 201 -2.87 -18.55 -8.16
N GLU A 202 -1.94 -17.63 -7.87
CA GLU A 202 -1.68 -17.18 -6.51
C GLU A 202 -2.89 -16.44 -5.92
N ASN A 203 -3.23 -16.84 -4.69
CA ASN A 203 -4.25 -16.17 -3.90
C ASN A 203 -3.74 -14.81 -3.40
N GLY A 204 -4.62 -13.81 -3.42
CA GLY A 204 -4.34 -12.46 -2.93
C GLY A 204 -4.89 -11.35 -3.82
N GLY A 205 -4.61 -10.11 -3.44
CA GLY A 205 -4.91 -8.93 -4.24
C GLY A 205 -3.81 -8.65 -5.27
N LEU A 206 -4.21 -8.46 -6.53
CA LEU A 206 -3.38 -8.03 -7.64
C LEU A 206 -3.31 -6.50 -7.68
N SER A 207 -2.09 -5.98 -7.77
CA SER A 207 -1.73 -4.59 -8.03
C SER A 207 -0.79 -4.50 -9.22
N GLY A 208 -0.58 -3.29 -9.75
CA GLY A 208 0.33 -3.05 -10.88
C GLY A 208 -0.42 -2.85 -12.19
N ALA A 209 0.32 -2.81 -13.32
CA ALA A 209 -0.18 -2.35 -14.61
C ALA A 209 -1.57 -2.92 -15.03
N PRO A 210 -1.89 -4.22 -14.82
CA PRO A 210 -3.19 -4.78 -15.21
C PRO A 210 -4.39 -4.16 -14.47
N LEU A 211 -4.18 -3.60 -13.28
CA LEU A 211 -5.24 -2.94 -12.50
C LEU A 211 -5.57 -1.54 -13.04
N ARG A 212 -4.67 -0.92 -13.81
CA ARG A 212 -4.75 0.50 -14.18
C ARG A 212 -6.06 0.87 -14.86
N SER A 213 -6.40 0.19 -15.96
CA SER A 213 -7.63 0.48 -16.71
C SER A 213 -8.86 0.36 -15.81
N LYS A 214 -8.99 -0.74 -15.06
CA LYS A 214 -10.12 -0.98 -14.16
C LYS A 214 -10.23 0.08 -13.07
N SER A 215 -9.12 0.46 -12.45
CA SER A 215 -9.07 1.46 -11.40
C SER A 215 -9.44 2.86 -11.93
N THR A 216 -8.87 3.27 -13.08
CA THR A 216 -9.19 4.56 -13.71
C THR A 216 -10.67 4.66 -14.12
N HIS A 217 -11.24 3.59 -14.68
CA HIS A 217 -12.67 3.55 -15.01
C HIS A 217 -13.54 3.65 -13.76
N LEU A 218 -13.18 2.99 -12.67
CA LEU A 218 -13.92 3.06 -11.41
C LEU A 218 -13.88 4.47 -10.80
N VAL A 219 -12.72 5.14 -10.83
CA VAL A 219 -12.59 6.54 -10.41
C VAL A 219 -13.53 7.43 -11.22
N ALA A 220 -13.51 7.31 -12.54
CA ALA A 220 -14.39 8.10 -13.42
C ALA A 220 -15.88 7.84 -13.15
N GLN A 221 -16.27 6.58 -12.93
CA GLN A 221 -17.63 6.21 -12.60
C GLN A 221 -18.11 6.82 -11.28
N ILE A 222 -17.30 6.72 -10.22
CA ILE A 222 -17.65 7.29 -8.90
C ILE A 222 -17.66 8.81 -8.96
N TYR A 223 -16.70 9.43 -9.66
CA TYR A 223 -16.69 10.87 -9.86
C TYR A 223 -17.98 11.36 -10.52
N TYR A 224 -18.41 10.69 -11.61
CA TYR A 224 -19.65 11.02 -12.30
C TYR A 224 -20.88 10.84 -11.40
N GLN A 225 -20.98 9.72 -10.68
CA GLN A 225 -22.13 9.42 -9.84
C GLN A 225 -22.24 10.31 -8.59
N THR A 226 -21.11 10.77 -8.05
CA THR A 226 -21.08 11.76 -6.94
C THR A 226 -21.31 13.18 -7.43
N GLY A 227 -21.46 13.40 -8.75
CA GLY A 227 -21.56 14.73 -9.36
C GLY A 227 -20.32 15.58 -9.11
N GLY A 228 -19.15 14.96 -8.93
CA GLY A 228 -17.88 15.63 -8.65
C GLY A 228 -17.79 16.34 -7.30
N LYS A 229 -18.73 16.10 -6.37
CA LYS A 229 -18.81 16.80 -5.08
C LYS A 229 -17.88 16.26 -4.00
N ILE A 230 -17.42 15.01 -4.15
CA ILE A 230 -16.57 14.33 -3.18
C ILE A 230 -15.16 14.23 -3.77
N PRO A 231 -14.11 14.74 -3.10
CA PRO A 231 -12.73 14.56 -3.51
C PRO A 231 -12.34 13.08 -3.61
N ILE A 232 -11.57 12.73 -4.65
CA ILE A 232 -11.12 11.35 -4.88
C ILE A 232 -9.59 11.31 -4.97
N ILE A 233 -8.96 10.47 -4.13
CA ILE A 233 -7.56 10.07 -4.25
C ILE A 233 -7.51 8.82 -5.14
N GLY A 234 -7.15 9.02 -6.40
CA GLY A 234 -6.96 7.96 -7.38
C GLY A 234 -5.67 7.17 -7.12
N VAL A 235 -5.80 5.89 -6.78
CA VAL A 235 -4.71 4.94 -6.61
C VAL A 235 -4.69 4.02 -7.82
N SER A 236 -3.88 4.39 -8.81
CA SER A 236 -3.63 3.59 -10.00
C SER A 236 -2.12 3.57 -10.29
N PRO A 237 -1.57 2.45 -10.79
CA PRO A 237 -0.19 2.42 -11.26
C PRO A 237 0.02 3.50 -12.33
N ARG A 238 1.19 4.17 -12.28
CA ARG A 238 1.56 5.21 -13.26
C ARG A 238 1.78 4.61 -14.66
N MET A 239 1.75 5.51 -15.66
CA MET A 239 2.19 5.26 -17.04
C MET A 239 3.67 4.95 -17.11
#